data_AF-A0A350T3T4-F1
#
_entry.id   AF-A0A350T3T4-F1
#
_cell.length_a   1.000
_cell.length_b   1.000
_cell.length_c   1.000
_cell.angle_alpha   90.00
_cell.angle_beta   90.00
_cell.angle_gamma   90.00
#
_symmetry.space_group_name_H-M   'P 1'
#
loop_
_entity.id
_entity.type
_entity.pdbx_description
1 polymer ?
#
loop_
_entity_poly.entity_id
_entity_poly.type
_entity_poly.pdbx_seq_one_letter_code
_entity_poly.pdbx_strand_id
1 'polypeptide(L)'
;GEFNDWNPDATPLTSEGVSGIWEAFVPHVGHGAIYKYQIWSRLHGQVVQKADPFAIHAETSPKTGSVVWDLEYEWDDAGWMAERGRRNAADAPISIYEMHLGSWMRVPEDGNRSLSYREIAAKLADHIETTGFTHVELLPIMEHPFSGSWGYQTTGFFAPTSRFGTP
;
A
#
# COMPACT_ATOMS: atom_id res chain seq x y z
N GLY A 1 -15.78 -11.99 -1.86
CA GLY A 1 -15.28 -11.25 -0.69
C GLY A 1 -16.43 -11.04 0.26
N GLU A 2 -16.43 -9.96 1.04
CA GLU A 2 -17.53 -9.69 1.98
C GLU A 2 -18.88 -9.52 1.27
N PHE A 3 -18.87 -8.90 0.08
CA PHE A 3 -20.07 -8.65 -0.73
C PHE A 3 -20.83 -9.90 -1.21
N ASN A 4 -20.25 -11.09 -1.07
CA ASN A 4 -20.87 -12.35 -1.45
C ASN A 4 -20.70 -13.43 -0.37
N ASP A 5 -20.54 -13.03 0.89
CA ASP A 5 -20.34 -13.91 2.04
C ASP A 5 -19.16 -14.90 1.86
N TRP A 6 -18.15 -14.49 1.09
CA TRP A 6 -17.02 -15.34 0.69
C TRP A 6 -17.42 -16.62 -0.05
N ASN A 7 -18.61 -16.65 -0.67
CA ASN A 7 -19.05 -17.74 -1.54
C ASN A 7 -18.28 -17.69 -2.88
N PRO A 8 -17.46 -18.70 -3.20
CA PRO A 8 -16.63 -18.68 -4.39
C PRO A 8 -17.43 -18.83 -5.70
N ASP A 9 -18.63 -19.38 -5.63
CA ASP A 9 -19.45 -19.67 -6.82
C ASP A 9 -20.40 -18.50 -7.15
N ALA A 10 -20.52 -17.51 -6.26
CA ALA A 10 -21.46 -16.40 -6.39
C ALA A 10 -21.02 -15.31 -7.38
N THR A 11 -19.73 -15.25 -7.72
CA THR A 11 -19.17 -14.17 -8.55
C THR A 11 -18.06 -14.69 -9.46
N PRO A 12 -18.38 -15.55 -10.45
CA PRO A 12 -17.38 -16.09 -11.36
C PRO A 12 -16.83 -14.97 -12.27
N LEU A 13 -15.52 -14.98 -12.49
CA LEU A 13 -14.88 -14.12 -13.48
C LEU A 13 -14.91 -14.81 -14.85
N THR A 14 -14.97 -14.01 -15.91
CA THR A 14 -14.87 -14.45 -17.31
C THR A 14 -13.49 -14.13 -17.87
N SER A 15 -12.93 -15.05 -18.65
CA SER A 15 -11.66 -14.81 -19.32
C SER A 15 -11.86 -13.94 -20.57
N GLU A 16 -11.02 -12.92 -20.73
CA GLU A 16 -11.05 -12.04 -21.88
C GLU A 16 -10.27 -12.68 -23.05
N GLY A 17 -10.98 -13.50 -23.83
CA GLY A 17 -10.44 -14.22 -24.98
C GLY A 17 -9.24 -15.10 -24.62
N VAL A 18 -8.08 -14.79 -25.20
CA VAL A 18 -6.80 -15.50 -24.96
C VAL A 18 -5.76 -14.63 -24.24
N SER A 19 -6.17 -13.49 -23.69
CA SER A 19 -5.27 -12.50 -23.07
C SER A 19 -4.63 -13.00 -21.77
N GLY A 20 -5.27 -13.97 -21.09
CA GLY A 20 -4.93 -14.37 -19.73
C GLY A 20 -5.53 -13.47 -18.65
N ILE A 21 -6.26 -12.42 -19.02
CA ILE A 21 -6.99 -11.54 -18.10
C ILE A 21 -8.35 -12.17 -17.78
N TRP A 22 -8.76 -12.00 -16.53
CA TRP A 22 -10.06 -12.42 -16.00
C TRP A 22 -10.76 -11.20 -15.43
N GLU A 23 -12.03 -11.02 -15.76
CA GLU A 23 -12.80 -9.84 -15.35
C GLU A 23 -14.21 -10.20 -14.89
N ALA A 24 -14.79 -9.32 -14.07
CA ALA A 24 -16.19 -9.32 -13.70
C ALA A 24 -16.58 -7.90 -13.26
N PHE A 25 -17.83 -7.52 -13.51
CA PHE A 25 -18.43 -6.35 -12.88
C PHE A 25 -19.34 -6.80 -11.74
N VAL A 26 -19.10 -6.28 -10.53
CA VAL A 26 -19.92 -6.59 -9.35
C VAL A 26 -20.63 -5.31 -8.90
N PRO A 27 -21.95 -5.20 -9.09
CA PRO A 27 -22.67 -4.00 -8.72
C PRO A 27 -22.68 -3.80 -7.21
N HIS A 28 -22.72 -2.54 -6.77
CA HIS A 28 -22.85 -2.13 -5.37
C HIS A 28 -21.68 -2.48 -4.44
N VAL A 29 -20.55 -2.97 -4.97
CA VAL A 29 -19.30 -3.08 -4.20
C VAL A 29 -18.67 -1.70 -4.11
N GLY A 30 -18.55 -1.20 -2.89
CA GLY A 30 -18.03 0.14 -2.61
C GLY A 30 -16.63 0.13 -2.00
N HIS A 31 -16.11 1.34 -1.84
CA HIS A 31 -14.89 1.64 -1.09
C HIS A 31 -14.88 0.97 0.29
N GLY A 32 -13.75 0.36 0.65
CA GLY A 32 -13.55 -0.39 1.89
C GLY A 32 -13.91 -1.88 1.83
N ALA A 33 -14.56 -2.37 0.77
CA ALA A 33 -14.95 -3.77 0.67
C ALA A 33 -13.73 -4.71 0.56
N ILE A 34 -13.71 -5.78 1.36
CA ILE A 34 -12.61 -6.75 1.34
C ILE A 34 -12.87 -7.86 0.31
N TYR A 35 -11.85 -8.19 -0.48
CA TYR A 35 -11.91 -9.23 -1.51
C TYR A 35 -10.58 -9.98 -1.70
N LYS A 36 -10.70 -11.14 -2.36
CA LYS A 36 -9.60 -11.97 -2.87
C LYS A 36 -10.07 -12.65 -4.15
N TYR A 37 -9.13 -13.07 -4.98
CA TYR A 37 -9.40 -13.96 -6.10
C TYR A 37 -9.30 -15.42 -5.66
N GLN A 38 -10.35 -16.20 -5.92
CA GLN A 38 -10.27 -17.65 -5.86
C GLN A 38 -9.86 -18.18 -7.23
N ILE A 39 -8.76 -18.92 -7.27
CA ILE A 39 -8.15 -19.39 -8.52
C ILE A 39 -8.19 -20.91 -8.53
N TRP A 40 -8.84 -21.46 -9.54
CA TRP A 40 -8.82 -22.89 -9.86
C TRP A 40 -7.69 -23.16 -10.85
N SER A 41 -6.61 -23.78 -10.35
CA SER A 41 -5.45 -24.12 -11.15
C SER A 41 -5.75 -25.33 -12.05
N ARG A 42 -5.36 -25.22 -13.32
CA ARG A 42 -5.32 -26.38 -14.25
C ARG A 42 -4.22 -27.37 -13.86
N LEU A 43 -3.24 -26.93 -13.08
CA LEU A 43 -2.17 -27.76 -12.54
C LEU A 43 -2.59 -28.34 -11.20
N HIS A 44 -2.64 -29.67 -11.12
CA HIS A 44 -2.91 -30.45 -9.91
C HIS A 44 -4.27 -30.21 -9.24
N GLY A 45 -5.23 -29.57 -9.92
CA GLY A 45 -6.58 -29.33 -9.38
C GLY A 45 -6.61 -28.46 -8.13
N GLN A 46 -5.56 -27.67 -7.88
CA GLN A 46 -5.45 -26.85 -6.69
C GLN A 46 -6.39 -25.64 -6.76
N VAL A 47 -7.01 -25.33 -5.63
CA VAL A 47 -7.79 -24.11 -5.44
C VAL A 47 -7.06 -23.25 -4.42
N VAL A 48 -6.75 -22.02 -4.79
CA VAL A 48 -6.03 -21.07 -3.92
C VAL A 48 -6.74 -19.74 -3.86
N GLN A 49 -6.59 -19.04 -2.74
CA GLN A 49 -6.99 -17.64 -2.61
C GLN A 49 -5.78 -16.74 -2.75
N LYS A 50 -5.91 -15.69 -3.56
CA LYS A 50 -4.86 -14.70 -3.80
C LYS A 50 -5.38 -13.30 -3.53
N ALA A 51 -4.56 -12.49 -2.85
CA ALA A 51 -4.71 -11.05 -2.90
C ALA A 51 -4.57 -10.55 -4.34
N ASP A 52 -5.21 -9.44 -4.67
CA ASP A 52 -5.03 -8.77 -5.94
C ASP A 52 -3.60 -8.23 -6.08
N PRO A 53 -2.84 -8.66 -7.11
CA PRO A 53 -1.50 -8.13 -7.37
C PRO A 53 -1.47 -6.60 -7.58
N PHE A 54 -2.57 -6.01 -8.02
CA PHE A 54 -2.76 -4.59 -8.30
C PHE A 54 -3.62 -3.87 -7.24
N ALA A 55 -3.85 -4.50 -6.08
CA ALA A 55 -4.51 -3.82 -4.98
C ALA A 55 -3.77 -2.53 -4.60
N ILE A 56 -4.51 -1.43 -4.46
CA ILE A 56 -3.99 -0.16 -3.96
C ILE A 56 -4.20 0.01 -2.45
N HIS A 57 -5.00 -0.86 -1.83
CA HIS A 57 -5.11 -0.99 -0.37
C HIS A 57 -5.27 -2.46 0.04
N ALA A 58 -4.81 -2.80 1.23
CA ALA A 58 -4.78 -4.16 1.76
C ALA A 58 -5.15 -4.18 3.25
N GLU A 59 -5.76 -5.27 3.70
CA GLU A 59 -5.98 -5.48 5.13
C GLU A 59 -4.63 -5.52 5.88
N THR A 60 -4.64 -5.09 7.14
CA THR A 60 -3.43 -5.14 7.97
C THR A 60 -3.03 -6.57 8.29
N SER A 61 -1.74 -6.88 8.07
CA SER A 61 -1.13 -8.15 8.45
C SER A 61 -1.48 -8.55 9.90
N PRO A 62 -1.82 -9.83 10.19
CA PRO A 62 -1.62 -11.02 9.36
C PRO A 62 -2.72 -11.31 8.34
N LYS A 63 -3.73 -10.44 8.22
CA LYS A 63 -4.75 -10.60 7.19
C LYS A 63 -4.16 -10.34 5.80
N THR A 64 -4.86 -10.83 4.77
CA THR A 64 -4.34 -10.89 3.39
C THR A 64 -5.39 -10.51 2.34
N GLY A 65 -6.54 -9.97 2.75
CA GLY A 65 -7.52 -9.45 1.81
C GLY A 65 -7.02 -8.17 1.15
N SER A 66 -7.35 -8.01 -0.12
CA SER A 66 -7.27 -6.73 -0.81
C SER A 66 -8.51 -5.92 -0.46
N VAL A 67 -8.38 -4.60 -0.45
CA VAL A 67 -9.47 -3.69 -0.11
C VAL A 67 -9.79 -2.83 -1.33
N VAL A 68 -11.06 -2.74 -1.70
CA VAL A 68 -11.53 -1.82 -2.74
C VAL A 68 -11.29 -0.40 -2.25
N TRP A 69 -10.58 0.39 -3.03
CA TRP A 69 -10.17 1.74 -2.66
C TRP A 69 -10.16 2.62 -3.91
N ASP A 70 -10.16 3.94 -3.72
CA ASP A 70 -9.99 4.93 -4.78
C ASP A 70 -8.78 5.84 -4.48
N LEU A 71 -8.37 6.66 -5.45
CA LEU A 71 -7.22 7.55 -5.32
C LEU A 71 -7.64 9.02 -5.45
N GLU A 72 -8.77 9.39 -4.83
CA GLU A 72 -9.39 10.72 -4.96
C GLU A 72 -8.74 11.80 -4.07
N TYR A 73 -7.54 11.57 -3.52
CA TYR A 73 -6.87 12.57 -2.66
C TYR A 73 -6.51 13.84 -3.44
N GLU A 74 -6.97 14.99 -2.93
CA GLU A 74 -6.62 16.31 -3.47
C GLU A 74 -5.22 16.73 -3.03
N TRP A 75 -4.32 16.88 -3.99
CA TRP A 75 -2.94 17.30 -3.76
C TRP A 75 -2.78 18.82 -3.79
N ASP A 76 -1.96 19.35 -2.89
CA ASP A 76 -1.61 20.79 -2.81
C ASP A 76 -0.09 21.02 -2.94
N ASP A 77 0.58 20.21 -3.77
CA ASP A 77 2.05 20.23 -3.96
C ASP A 77 2.47 20.71 -5.36
N ALA A 78 1.56 21.32 -6.12
CA ALA A 78 1.79 21.74 -7.51
C ALA A 78 3.02 22.66 -7.66
N GLY A 79 3.24 23.57 -6.71
CA GLY A 79 4.42 24.45 -6.69
C GLY A 79 5.73 23.67 -6.52
N TRP A 80 5.75 22.67 -5.64
CA TRP A 80 6.91 21.79 -5.48
C TRP A 80 7.16 20.94 -6.74
N MET A 81 6.10 20.36 -7.30
CA MET A 81 6.18 19.52 -8.48
C MET A 81 6.73 20.25 -9.71
N ALA A 82 6.43 21.55 -9.85
CA ALA A 82 6.99 22.40 -10.91
C ALA A 82 8.51 22.60 -10.79
N GLU A 83 9.07 22.60 -9.58
CA GLU A 83 10.51 22.78 -9.33
C GLU A 83 11.29 21.47 -9.13
N ARG A 84 10.60 20.33 -8.95
CA ARG A 84 11.17 19.03 -8.59
C ARG A 84 12.37 18.64 -9.46
N GLY A 85 12.29 18.87 -10.78
CA GLY A 85 13.37 18.53 -11.71
C GLY A 85 14.69 19.24 -11.38
N ARG A 86 14.63 20.52 -11.00
CA ARG A 86 15.82 21.30 -10.61
C ARG A 86 16.37 20.85 -9.26
N ARG A 87 15.50 20.51 -8.32
CA ARG A 87 15.88 20.04 -6.97
C ARG A 87 16.53 18.65 -6.97
N ASN A 88 16.30 17.87 -8.03
CA ASN A 88 16.88 16.55 -8.26
C ASN A 88 17.93 16.52 -9.39
N ALA A 89 18.43 17.68 -9.82
CA ALA A 89 19.47 17.74 -10.83
C ALA A 89 20.78 17.13 -10.31
N ALA A 90 21.64 16.67 -11.21
CA ALA A 90 22.91 16.03 -10.85
C ALA A 90 23.87 16.95 -10.07
N ASP A 91 23.69 18.27 -10.18
CA ASP A 91 24.45 19.32 -9.50
C ASP A 91 23.67 19.95 -8.32
N ALA A 92 22.49 19.44 -8.00
CA ALA A 92 21.72 19.89 -6.85
C ALA A 92 22.31 19.36 -5.54
N PRO A 93 22.15 20.07 -4.41
CA PRO A 93 22.52 19.53 -3.10
C PRO A 93 21.61 18.35 -2.76
N ILE A 94 22.20 17.17 -2.57
CA ILE A 94 21.50 15.95 -2.15
C ILE A 94 22.08 15.47 -0.82
N SER A 95 21.27 15.59 0.22
CA SER A 95 21.49 14.99 1.54
C SER A 95 20.22 14.27 1.96
N ILE A 96 20.33 12.96 2.21
CA ILE A 96 19.20 12.04 2.39
C ILE A 96 19.16 11.58 3.85
N TYR A 97 17.98 11.68 4.46
CA TYR A 97 17.66 11.04 5.72
C TYR A 97 16.95 9.71 5.47
N GLU A 98 17.68 8.60 5.60
CA GLU A 98 17.10 7.25 5.48
C GLU A 98 16.34 6.89 6.77
N MET A 99 15.13 6.34 6.63
CA MET A 99 14.33 5.94 7.78
C MET A 99 13.42 4.74 7.51
N HIS A 100 13.11 4.01 8.59
CA HIS A 100 12.04 3.02 8.63
C HIS A 100 10.84 3.56 9.41
N LEU A 101 9.71 3.78 8.72
CA LEU A 101 8.49 4.37 9.30
C LEU A 101 8.04 3.64 10.57
N GLY A 102 8.11 2.30 10.56
CA GLY A 102 7.64 1.49 11.67
C GLY A 102 8.45 1.66 12.95
N SER A 103 9.66 2.23 12.92
CA SER A 103 10.55 2.31 14.09
C SER A 103 11.13 3.68 14.37
N TRP A 104 10.81 4.71 13.56
CA TRP A 104 11.34 6.06 13.76
C TRP A 104 10.87 6.70 15.06
N MET A 105 9.57 6.63 15.35
CA MET A 105 8.97 7.12 16.59
C MET A 105 7.78 6.23 16.97
N ARG A 106 7.57 6.07 18.28
CA ARG A 106 6.48 5.28 18.86
C ARG A 106 5.55 6.17 19.68
N VAL A 107 4.37 5.64 19.97
CA VAL A 107 3.36 6.26 20.86
C VAL A 107 3.31 5.45 22.16
N PRO A 108 4.10 5.79 23.21
CA PRO A 108 4.18 5.01 24.44
C PRO A 108 2.84 4.82 25.15
N GLU A 109 2.00 5.85 25.12
CA GLU A 109 0.66 5.88 25.71
C GLU A 109 -0.34 4.97 24.98
N ASP A 110 -0.03 4.55 23.76
CA ASP A 110 -0.87 3.67 22.94
C ASP A 110 -0.14 2.37 22.61
N GLY A 111 0.24 1.65 23.67
CA GLY A 111 0.85 0.32 23.56
C GLY A 111 2.17 0.31 22.78
N ASN A 112 2.89 1.44 22.72
CA ASN A 112 4.11 1.60 21.96
C ASN A 112 3.94 1.35 20.44
N ARG A 113 2.76 1.61 19.89
CA ARG A 113 2.51 1.47 18.44
C ARG A 113 3.36 2.42 17.61
N SER A 114 3.51 2.12 16.32
CA SER A 114 4.08 3.06 15.34
C SER A 114 3.13 4.25 15.12
N LEU A 115 3.68 5.37 14.69
CA LEU A 115 2.88 6.47 14.15
C LEU A 115 2.18 6.06 12.85
N SER A 116 0.99 6.60 12.63
CA SER A 116 0.32 6.59 11.32
C SER A 116 0.98 7.56 10.34
N TYR A 117 0.66 7.43 9.05
CA TYR A 117 1.11 8.36 8.01
C TYR A 117 0.73 9.82 8.31
N ARG A 118 -0.45 10.06 8.87
CA ARG A 118 -0.90 11.41 9.24
C ARG A 118 -0.16 11.96 10.45
N GLU A 119 0.12 11.13 11.45
CA GLU A 119 0.83 11.56 12.66
C GLU A 119 2.33 11.81 12.40
N ILE A 120 2.95 11.03 11.52
CA ILE A 120 4.37 11.18 11.21
C ILE A 120 4.64 12.39 10.30
N ALA A 121 3.69 12.76 9.43
CA ALA A 121 3.89 13.79 8.41
C ALA A 121 4.42 15.12 8.98
N ALA A 122 3.73 15.72 9.94
CA ALA A 122 4.14 17.00 10.54
C ALA A 122 5.46 16.86 11.32
N LYS A 123 5.58 15.79 12.12
CA LYS A 123 6.77 15.56 12.96
C LYS A 123 8.03 15.37 12.12
N LEU A 124 7.91 14.64 11.02
CA LEU A 124 9.02 14.39 10.11
C LEU A 124 9.38 15.66 9.35
N ALA A 125 8.39 16.41 8.84
CA ALA A 125 8.64 17.68 8.18
C ALA A 125 9.43 18.65 9.10
N ASP A 126 8.99 18.84 10.34
CA ASP A 126 9.69 19.70 11.32
C ASP A 126 11.13 19.22 11.58
N HIS A 127 11.32 17.90 11.70
CA HIS A 127 12.64 17.30 11.94
C HIS A 127 13.59 17.55 10.76
N ILE A 128 13.12 17.31 9.54
CA ILE A 128 13.90 17.48 8.31
C ILE A 128 14.25 18.96 8.07
N GLU A 129 13.31 19.87 8.32
CA GLU A 129 13.56 21.31 8.23
C GLU A 129 14.62 21.76 9.25
N THR A 130 14.51 21.30 10.51
CA THR A 130 15.47 21.65 11.57
C THR A 130 16.88 21.13 11.30
N THR A 131 16.98 19.93 10.72
CA THR A 131 18.27 19.25 10.49
C THR A 131 18.89 19.57 9.13
N GLY A 132 18.12 20.14 8.19
CA GLY A 132 18.59 20.60 6.89
C GLY A 132 18.81 19.50 5.86
N PHE A 133 18.20 18.32 6.04
CA PHE A 133 18.17 17.30 4.98
C PHE A 133 17.31 17.78 3.80
N THR A 134 17.67 17.34 2.60
CA THR A 134 16.95 17.72 1.37
C THR A 134 15.91 16.69 0.96
N HIS A 135 16.09 15.45 1.40
CA HIS A 135 15.31 14.29 0.98
C HIS A 135 15.13 13.32 2.13
N VAL A 136 14.05 12.56 2.08
CA VAL A 136 13.80 11.39 2.93
C VAL A 136 13.81 10.16 2.05
N GLU A 137 14.58 9.15 2.45
CA GLU A 137 14.52 7.82 1.84
C GLU A 137 13.80 6.88 2.80
N LEU A 138 12.72 6.27 2.32
CA LEU A 138 11.95 5.33 3.12
C LEU A 138 12.41 3.91 2.79
N LEU A 139 12.70 3.12 3.82
CA LEU A 139 12.67 1.66 3.68
C LEU A 139 11.31 1.22 3.10
N PRO A 140 11.24 0.05 2.42
CA PRO A 140 10.09 -0.29 1.61
C PRO A 140 8.75 -0.16 2.35
N ILE A 141 7.88 0.68 1.81
CA ILE A 141 6.54 0.97 2.36
C ILE A 141 5.44 0.18 1.66
N MET A 142 5.76 -0.64 0.66
CA MET A 142 4.81 -1.54 0.01
C MET A 142 4.29 -2.59 1.00
N GLU A 143 3.10 -3.14 0.78
CA GLU A 143 2.53 -4.14 1.69
C GLU A 143 3.39 -5.40 1.76
N HIS A 144 3.68 -5.82 2.99
CA HIS A 144 4.56 -6.93 3.32
C HIS A 144 4.04 -7.65 4.57
N PRO A 145 4.04 -8.99 4.64
CA PRO A 145 3.39 -9.70 5.73
C PRO A 145 4.19 -9.64 7.04
N PHE A 146 5.52 -9.54 6.97
CA PHE A 146 6.39 -9.67 8.13
C PHE A 146 7.20 -8.41 8.41
N SER A 147 6.95 -7.73 9.54
CA SER A 147 7.66 -6.50 9.91
C SER A 147 9.17 -6.70 10.11
N GLY A 148 9.61 -7.91 10.50
CA GLY A 148 11.03 -8.24 10.64
C GLY A 148 11.79 -8.32 9.32
N SER A 149 11.10 -8.30 8.18
CA SER A 149 11.73 -8.15 6.85
C SER A 149 12.10 -6.70 6.53
N TRP A 150 11.70 -5.74 7.37
CA TRP A 150 11.85 -4.29 7.13
C TRP A 150 11.26 -3.81 5.81
N GLY A 151 10.27 -4.55 5.28
CA GLY A 151 9.61 -4.27 4.00
C GLY A 151 10.20 -5.00 2.80
N TYR A 152 11.40 -5.59 2.91
CA TYR A 152 12.10 -6.23 1.79
C TYR A 152 11.44 -7.54 1.30
N GLN A 153 10.51 -8.13 2.05
CA GLN A 153 9.71 -9.27 1.62
C GLN A 153 8.31 -8.81 1.22
N THR A 154 8.24 -8.02 0.14
CA THR A 154 7.00 -7.40 -0.36
C THR A 154 6.06 -8.43 -1.00
N THR A 155 4.76 -8.27 -0.77
CA THR A 155 3.70 -9.07 -1.43
C THR A 155 2.63 -8.24 -2.11
N GLY A 156 2.40 -7.00 -1.69
CA GLY A 156 1.46 -6.06 -2.32
C GLY A 156 2.22 -4.84 -2.85
N PHE A 157 2.69 -4.93 -4.10
CA PHE A 157 3.57 -3.90 -4.70
C PHE A 157 2.88 -2.56 -4.97
N PHE A 158 1.56 -2.56 -5.13
CA PHE A 158 0.78 -1.37 -5.47
C PHE A 158 0.06 -0.74 -4.27
N ALA A 159 0.18 -1.33 -3.08
CA ALA A 159 -0.43 -0.82 -1.86
C ALA A 159 0.63 -0.34 -0.87
N PRO A 160 0.55 0.90 -0.34
CA PRO A 160 1.28 1.23 0.87
C PRO A 160 0.79 0.34 2.02
N THR A 161 1.71 -0.05 2.92
CA THR A 161 1.38 -0.96 4.00
C THR A 161 0.34 -0.36 4.93
N SER A 162 -0.73 -1.11 5.20
CA SER A 162 -1.84 -0.60 6.00
C SER A 162 -1.55 -0.49 7.49
N ARG A 163 -0.34 -0.92 7.93
CA ARG A 163 0.13 -0.75 9.31
C ARG A 163 0.11 0.70 9.78
N PHE A 164 0.26 1.65 8.87
CA PHE A 164 0.36 3.07 9.19
C PHE A 164 -0.86 3.88 8.72
N GLY A 165 -1.89 3.24 8.16
CA GLY A 165 -3.12 3.90 7.73
C GLY A 165 -3.53 3.53 6.31
N THR A 166 -4.25 4.45 5.67
CA THR A 166 -4.77 4.29 4.31
C THR A 166 -3.84 4.95 3.29
N PRO A 167 -3.98 4.62 1.99
CA PRO A 167 -3.48 5.45 0.90
C PRO A 167 -3.90 6.91 1.04
#